data_AF-A0A212RQW8-F1
#
_entry.id   AF-A0A212RQW8-F1
#
_cell.length_a   1.000
_cell.length_b   1.000
_cell.length_c   1.000
_cell.angle_alpha   90.00
_cell.angle_beta   90.00
_cell.angle_gamma   90.00
#
_symmetry.space_group_name_H-M   'P 1'
#
loop_
_entity.id
_entity.type
_entity.pdbx_description
1 polymer ?
#
loop_
_entity_poly.entity_id
_entity_poly.type
_entity_poly.pdbx_seq_one_letter_code
_entity_poly.pdbx_strand_id
1 'polypeptide(L)'
;MRTPYGAECPFYYADYYRGRETQACRLIERTLSGGAWKPFLCATCPVPRIVQANACPHLALEARVTKTWLGLREQVRVYAVCTLRLVEVERPEIGCGECHLHRSLPPGSVCQ
;
A
#
# COMPACT_ATOMS: atom_id res chain seq x y z
N MET A 1 1.36 9.45 -8.79
CA MET A 1 0.41 9.29 -9.92
C MET A 1 -0.98 9.29 -9.30
N ARG A 2 -1.95 9.94 -9.98
CA ARG A 2 -3.33 10.01 -9.51
C ARG A 2 -4.10 8.78 -9.97
N THR A 3 -4.76 8.11 -9.04
CA THR A 3 -5.68 7.01 -9.32
C THR A 3 -6.90 7.49 -10.12
N PRO A 4 -7.71 6.60 -10.71
CA PRO A 4 -8.94 6.98 -11.41
C PRO A 4 -9.95 7.73 -10.54
N TYR A 5 -9.82 7.63 -9.21
CA TYR A 5 -10.65 8.33 -8.22
C TYR A 5 -9.94 9.56 -7.62
N GLY A 6 -8.85 10.02 -8.24
CA GLY A 6 -8.21 11.31 -7.96
C GLY A 6 -7.21 11.33 -6.81
N ALA A 7 -7.10 10.27 -6.01
CA ALA A 7 -6.13 10.14 -4.92
C ALA A 7 -4.71 9.88 -5.45
N GLU A 8 -3.69 10.50 -4.86
CA GLU A 8 -2.28 10.18 -5.12
C GLU A 8 -1.92 8.82 -4.50
N CYS A 9 -1.41 7.89 -5.31
CA CYS A 9 -0.97 6.58 -4.85
C CYS A 9 0.34 6.18 -5.53
N PRO A 10 1.41 5.86 -4.78
CA PRO A 10 2.69 5.46 -5.39
C PRO A 10 2.63 4.09 -6.08
N PHE A 11 1.62 3.27 -5.76
CA PHE A 11 1.46 1.93 -6.30
C PHE A 11 0.55 1.87 -7.54
N TYR A 12 -0.14 2.97 -7.84
CA TYR A 12 -0.94 3.06 -9.05
C TYR A 12 -0.04 3.35 -10.25
N TYR A 13 -0.26 2.58 -11.31
CA TYR A 13 0.40 2.76 -12.59
C TYR A 13 -0.66 2.88 -13.69
N ALA A 14 -0.43 3.81 -14.61
CA ALA A 14 -1.20 3.91 -15.83
C ALA A 14 -0.31 4.27 -17.02
N ASP A 15 -0.57 3.64 -18.15
CA ASP A 15 0.04 3.91 -19.45
C ASP A 15 -1.06 3.99 -20.50
N TYR A 16 -1.10 5.13 -21.20
CA TYR A 16 -2.12 5.48 -22.19
C TYR A 16 -1.54 5.61 -23.60
N TYR A 17 -0.44 4.89 -23.91
CA TYR A 17 0.23 5.03 -25.19
C TYR A 17 -0.53 4.36 -26.36
N ARG A 18 -0.87 5.16 -27.39
CA ARG A 18 -1.40 4.72 -28.71
C ARG A 18 -2.59 3.74 -28.62
N GLY A 19 -3.61 4.09 -27.84
CA GLY A 19 -4.85 3.31 -27.75
C GLY A 19 -4.76 2.07 -26.84
N ARG A 20 -3.63 1.86 -26.16
CA ARG A 20 -3.55 0.96 -25.02
C ARG A 20 -3.92 1.73 -23.76
N GLU A 21 -4.78 1.16 -22.95
CA GLU A 21 -5.10 1.64 -21.60
C GLU A 21 -4.67 0.56 -20.62
N THR A 22 -3.40 0.59 -20.21
CA THR A 22 -2.90 -0.32 -19.18
C THR A 22 -2.94 0.40 -17.85
N GLN A 23 -3.74 -0.11 -16.92
CA GLN A 23 -3.78 0.36 -15.55
C GLN A 23 -3.49 -0.81 -14.61
N ALA A 24 -2.75 -0.54 -13.54
CA ALA A 24 -2.34 -1.56 -12.60
C ALA A 24 -2.21 -1.01 -11.17
N CYS A 25 -2.40 -1.89 -10.19
CA CYS A 25 -1.99 -1.67 -8.81
C CYS A 25 -0.79 -2.57 -8.51
N ARG A 26 0.41 -1.99 -8.59
CA ARG A 26 1.68 -2.72 -8.39
C ARG A 26 1.81 -3.33 -6.99
N LEU A 27 1.09 -2.79 -6.00
CA LEU A 27 1.03 -3.35 -4.65
C LEU A 27 0.29 -4.68 -4.62
N ILE A 28 -0.84 -4.78 -5.31
CA ILE A 28 -1.64 -6.00 -5.38
C ILE A 28 -0.91 -7.03 -6.25
N GLU A 29 -0.35 -6.63 -7.39
CA GLU A 29 0.40 -7.52 -8.29
C GLU A 29 1.59 -8.21 -7.61
N ARG A 30 2.33 -7.49 -6.76
CA ARG A 30 3.48 -8.05 -6.04
C ARG A 30 3.10 -8.81 -4.77
N THR A 31 1.85 -8.66 -4.29
CA THR A 31 1.40 -9.35 -3.07
C THR A 31 1.03 -10.79 -3.43
N LEU A 32 1.61 -11.76 -2.72
CA LEU A 32 1.21 -13.16 -2.88
C LEU A 32 -0.28 -13.31 -2.55
N SER A 33 -1.02 -13.92 -3.48
CA SER A 33 -2.48 -14.02 -3.41
C SER A 33 -3.17 -12.65 -3.32
N GLY A 34 -2.61 -11.64 -4.00
CA GLY A 34 -3.16 -10.28 -4.09
C GLY A 34 -4.54 -10.21 -4.76
N GLY A 35 -4.83 -11.13 -5.69
CA GLY A 35 -6.09 -11.16 -6.43
C GLY A 35 -6.11 -10.21 -7.64
N ALA A 36 -7.27 -10.14 -8.30
CA ALA A 36 -7.43 -9.32 -9.51
C ALA A 36 -7.82 -7.89 -9.15
N TRP A 37 -6.93 -6.92 -9.42
CA TRP A 37 -7.24 -5.50 -9.25
C TRP A 37 -8.21 -4.99 -10.31
N LYS A 38 -9.05 -4.03 -9.93
CA LYS A 38 -9.99 -3.31 -10.81
C LYS A 38 -9.98 -1.82 -10.45
N PRO A 39 -10.14 -0.90 -11.42
CA PRO A 39 -10.12 0.54 -11.18
C PRO A 39 -11.03 1.01 -10.05
N PHE A 40 -12.25 0.47 -9.94
CA PHE A 40 -13.21 0.88 -8.92
C PHE A 40 -12.75 0.63 -7.48
N LEU A 41 -11.81 -0.29 -7.26
CA LEU A 41 -11.25 -0.55 -5.93
C LEU A 41 -10.50 0.67 -5.38
N CYS A 42 -10.02 1.57 -6.25
CA CYS A 42 -9.40 2.81 -5.82
C CYS A 42 -10.36 3.76 -5.10
N ALA A 43 -11.69 3.62 -5.28
CA ALA A 43 -12.69 4.45 -4.61
C ALA A 43 -12.65 4.31 -3.08
N THR A 44 -12.35 3.10 -2.59
CA THR A 44 -12.36 2.75 -1.16
C THR A 44 -11.02 2.19 -0.67
N CYS A 45 -9.98 2.26 -1.49
CA CYS A 45 -8.67 1.74 -1.15
C CYS A 45 -8.05 2.54 0.01
N PRO A 46 -7.60 1.89 1.10
CA PRO A 46 -7.00 2.60 2.23
C PRO A 46 -5.55 3.04 1.99
N VAL A 47 -4.87 2.48 0.97
CA VAL A 47 -3.43 2.67 0.73
C VAL A 47 -3.02 4.14 0.56
N PRO A 48 -3.72 4.98 -0.25
CA PRO A 48 -3.35 6.39 -0.38
C PRO A 48 -3.30 7.12 0.97
N ARG A 49 -4.30 6.89 1.83
CA ARG A 49 -4.37 7.50 3.18
C ARG A 49 -3.21 7.02 4.06
N ILE A 50 -2.89 5.72 4.01
CA ILE A 50 -1.78 5.14 4.79
C ILE A 50 -0.45 5.80 4.42
N VAL A 51 -0.13 5.84 3.13
CA VAL A 51 1.14 6.39 2.64
C VAL A 51 1.24 7.89 2.91
N GLN A 52 0.13 8.63 2.80
CA GLN A 52 0.11 10.06 3.11
C GLN A 52 0.31 10.34 4.60
N ALA A 53 -0.28 9.52 5.48
CA ALA A 53 -0.19 9.69 6.93
C ALA A 53 1.13 9.18 7.53
N ASN A 54 1.74 8.15 6.93
CA ASN A 54 2.93 7.50 7.46
C ASN A 54 4.02 7.36 6.40
N ALA A 55 5.06 8.18 6.53
CA ALA A 55 6.24 8.20 5.67
C ALA A 55 7.41 7.35 6.21
N CYS A 56 7.18 6.46 7.18
CA CYS A 56 8.23 5.61 7.74
C CYS A 56 8.84 4.71 6.65
N PRO A 57 10.17 4.77 6.41
CA PRO A 57 10.81 3.95 5.36
C PRO A 57 10.79 2.45 5.68
N HIS A 58 10.57 2.09 6.95
CA HIS A 58 10.48 0.71 7.40
C HIS A 58 9.05 0.15 7.33
N LEU A 59 8.05 0.93 6.90
CA LEU A 59 6.70 0.41 6.72
C LEU A 59 6.59 -0.30 5.38
N ALA A 60 6.45 -1.63 5.41
CA ALA A 60 6.13 -2.42 4.23
C ALA A 60 4.64 -2.77 4.21
N LEU A 61 4.02 -2.67 3.04
CA LEU A 61 2.62 -2.97 2.82
C LEU A 61 2.47 -4.16 1.86
N GLU A 62 1.49 -4.99 2.17
CA GLU A 62 0.85 -5.94 1.27
C GLU A 62 -0.62 -5.55 1.09
N ALA A 63 -1.20 -5.82 -0.08
CA ALA A 63 -2.62 -5.59 -0.31
C ALA A 63 -3.26 -6.75 -1.06
N ARG A 64 -4.44 -7.17 -0.60
CA ARG A 64 -5.24 -8.24 -1.21
C ARG A 64 -6.65 -7.75 -1.52
N VAL A 65 -7.17 -8.16 -2.68
CA VAL A 65 -8.57 -8.01 -3.03
C VAL A 65 -9.36 -9.12 -2.34
N THR A 66 -10.26 -8.72 -1.45
CA THR A 66 -11.13 -9.63 -0.71
C THR A 66 -12.57 -9.44 -1.13
N LYS A 67 -13.31 -10.54 -1.19
CA LYS A 67 -14.75 -10.51 -1.42
C LYS A 67 -15.50 -10.45 -0.09
N THR A 68 -16.50 -9.59 0.01
CA THR A 68 -17.41 -9.48 1.15
C THR A 68 -18.85 -9.73 0.71
N TRP A 69 -19.75 -9.91 1.69
CA TRP A 69 -21.19 -10.11 1.47
C TRP A 69 -21.51 -11.16 0.38
N LEU A 70 -21.17 -12.42 0.66
CA LEU A 70 -21.37 -13.57 -0.25
C LEU A 70 -20.79 -13.39 -1.68
N GLY A 71 -19.77 -12.55 -1.85
CA GLY A 71 -19.11 -12.34 -3.15
C GLY A 71 -19.59 -11.11 -3.93
N LEU A 72 -20.54 -10.35 -3.39
CA LEU A 72 -21.19 -9.24 -4.08
C LEU A 72 -20.43 -7.93 -3.99
N ARG A 73 -19.44 -7.83 -3.10
CA ARG A 73 -18.58 -6.66 -2.97
C ARG A 73 -17.11 -7.07 -2.93
N GLU A 74 -16.27 -6.27 -3.56
CA GLU A 74 -14.81 -6.42 -3.50
C GLU A 74 -14.22 -5.22 -2.78
N GLN A 75 -13.20 -5.47 -1.95
CA GLN A 75 -12.50 -4.42 -1.22
C GLN A 75 -11.01 -4.75 -1.10
N VAL A 76 -10.18 -3.72 -0.98
CA VAL A 76 -8.76 -3.87 -0.71
C VAL A 76 -8.55 -3.99 0.80
N ARG A 77 -7.95 -5.09 1.26
CA ARG A 77 -7.40 -5.22 2.61
C ARG A 77 -5.91 -5.04 2.57
N VAL A 78 -5.38 -4.33 3.57
CA VAL A 78 -3.95 -4.05 3.71
C VAL A 78 -3.43 -4.79 4.92
N TYR A 79 -2.27 -5.43 4.74
CA TYR A 79 -1.44 -5.94 5.82
C TYR A 79 -0.17 -5.10 5.85
N ALA A 80 0.28 -4.74 7.05
CA ALA A 80 1.41 -3.84 7.22
C ALA A 80 2.38 -4.38 8.25
N VAL A 81 3.68 -4.26 7.96
CA VAL A 81 4.75 -4.68 8.85
C VAL A 81 5.79 -3.59 8.97
N CYS A 82 6.43 -3.52 10.14
CA CYS A 82 7.65 -2.76 10.32
C CYS A 82 8.82 -3.68 10.01
N THR A 83 9.58 -3.38 8.96
CA THR A 83 10.74 -4.19 8.55
C THR A 83 11.93 -4.06 9.49
N LEU A 84 11.99 -2.99 10.29
CA LEU A 84 13.05 -2.82 11.29
C LEU A 84 12.79 -3.66 12.55
N ARG A 85 11.53 -3.73 12.99
CA ARG A 85 11.14 -4.41 14.24
C ARG A 85 10.53 -5.78 14.02
N LEU A 86 10.24 -6.13 12.78
CA LEU A 86 9.66 -7.40 12.35
C LEU A 86 8.34 -7.70 13.05
N VAL A 87 7.54 -6.66 13.26
CA VAL A 87 6.21 -6.74 13.89
C VAL A 87 5.14 -6.27 12.91
N GLU A 88 3.95 -6.83 13.06
CA GLU A 88 2.75 -6.32 12.41
C GLU A 88 2.43 -4.91 12.93
N VAL A 89 1.91 -4.06 12.04
CA VAL A 89 1.47 -2.70 12.35
C VAL A 89 -0.04 -2.62 12.20
N GLU A 90 -0.76 -2.76 13.30
CA GLU A 90 -2.23 -2.76 13.31
C GLU A 90 -2.83 -1.45 12.78
N ARG A 91 -2.17 -0.32 13.08
CA ARG A 91 -2.57 1.03 12.64
C ARG A 91 -1.50 1.61 11.72
N PRO A 92 -1.48 1.23 10.43
CA PRO A 92 -0.41 1.61 9.52
C PRO A 92 -0.33 3.11 9.26
N GLU A 93 -1.39 3.87 9.54
CA GLU A 93 -1.35 5.34 9.45
C GLU A 93 -0.58 6.01 10.61
N ILE A 94 -0.38 5.33 11.74
CA ILE A 94 0.51 5.80 12.81
C ILE A 94 1.92 5.23 12.65
N GLY A 95 2.02 3.93 12.33
CA GLY A 95 3.27 3.19 12.38
C GLY A 95 3.43 2.37 13.66
N CYS A 96 4.58 1.72 13.83
CA CYS A 96 4.80 0.77 14.92
C CYS A 96 5.06 1.42 16.30
N GLY A 97 5.14 2.75 16.39
CA GLY A 97 5.44 3.44 17.65
C GLY A 97 6.91 3.37 18.12
N GLU A 98 7.76 2.59 17.45
CA GLU A 98 9.14 2.35 17.92
C GLU A 98 10.23 2.96 17.04
N CYS A 99 10.01 3.12 15.73
CA CYS A 99 11.06 3.60 14.81
C CYS A 99 11.56 5.01 15.13
N HIS A 100 10.76 5.85 15.77
CA HIS A 100 11.16 7.22 16.13
C HIS A 100 11.91 7.30 17.48
N LEU A 101 11.89 6.22 18.28
CA LEU A 101 12.63 6.15 19.55
C LEU A 101 14.14 5.95 19.30
N HIS A 102 14.50 5.38 18.16
CA HIS A 102 15.88 5.13 17.72
C HIS A 102 16.52 6.34 17.03
N ARG A 103 16.02 7.57 17.29
CA ARG A 103 16.57 8.85 16.80
C ARG A 103 17.92 9.18 17.46
N SER A 104 18.82 8.22 17.53
CA SER A 104 20.25 8.39 17.75
C SER A 104 21.07 7.84 16.58
N LEU A 105 20.46 7.23 15.56
CA LEU A 105 21.19 6.78 14.37
C LEU A 105 21.02 7.75 13.19
N PRO A 106 22.13 8.21 12.58
CA PRO A 106 22.11 9.13 11.44
C PRO A 106 21.45 8.49 10.21
N PRO A 107 20.90 9.30 9.29
CA PRO A 107 20.27 8.80 8.07
C PRO A 107 21.33 8.13 7.18
N GLY A 108 21.34 6.80 7.14
CA GLY A 108 22.28 6.04 6.32
C GLY A 108 22.84 4.75 6.92
N SER A 109 22.37 4.27 8.07
CA SER A 109 22.74 2.93 8.56
C SER A 109 22.06 1.86 7.70
N VAL A 110 22.69 1.59 6.57
CA VAL A 110 22.55 0.41 5.74
C VAL A 110 22.77 -0.82 6.62
N CYS A 111 21.87 -1.80 6.53
CA CYS A 111 22.09 -3.14 7.08
C CYS A 111 23.34 -3.75 6.44
N GLN A 112 24.38 -4.02 7.24
CA GLN A 112 25.38 -5.05 6.93
C GLN A 112 24.91 -6.37 7.52
#